data_AF-A0A3N5R3T3-F1
#
_entry.id   AF-A0A3N5R3T3-F1
#
_cell.length_a   1.000
_cell.length_b   1.000
_cell.length_c   1.000
_cell.angle_alpha   90.00
_cell.angle_beta   90.00
_cell.angle_gamma   90.00
#
_symmetry.space_group_name_H-M   'P 1'
#
loop_
_entity.id
_entity.type
_entity.pdbx_description
1 polymer ?
#
loop_
_entity_poly.entity_id
_entity_poly.type
_entity_poly.pdbx_seq_one_letter_code
_entity_poly.pdbx_strand_id
1 'polypeptide(L)' 'MERTEPLMQFFAYAHLPPHLQEISQPFGSLANQIVQTLSPNPERSTALRKLLEAKDAAVRAKLFKN' A
#
# COMPACT_ATOMS: atom_id res chain seq x y z
N MET A 1 10.54 12.90 -17.76
CA MET A 1 9.62 13.25 -16.67
C MET A 1 9.58 12.08 -15.71
N GLU A 2 10.01 12.28 -14.47
CA GLU A 2 9.83 11.30 -13.40
C GLU A 2 8.34 10.98 -13.31
N ARG A 3 7.97 9.72 -13.56
CA ARG A 3 6.58 9.29 -13.44
C ARG A 3 6.31 9.15 -11.96
N THR A 4 5.87 10.23 -11.32
CA THR A 4 5.34 10.18 -9.96
C THR A 4 4.17 9.20 -9.95
N GLU A 5 4.22 8.20 -9.08
CA GLU A 5 3.08 7.32 -8.78
C GLU A 5 2.42 7.89 -7.52
N PRO A 6 1.38 8.76 -7.65
CA PRO A 6 0.89 9.55 -6.52
C PRO A 6 0.32 8.68 -5.40
N LEU A 7 -0.11 7.44 -5.72
CA LEU A 7 -0.63 6.49 -4.74
C LEU A 7 0.43 6.02 -3.73
N MET A 8 1.73 6.08 -4.06
CA MET A 8 2.79 5.56 -3.20
C MET A 8 2.87 6.26 -1.85
N GLN A 9 2.48 7.53 -1.76
CA GLN A 9 2.44 8.25 -0.49
C GLN A 9 1.49 7.60 0.54
N PHE A 10 0.42 6.96 0.07
CA PHE A 10 -0.55 6.28 0.93
C PHE A 10 -0.08 4.90 1.39
N PHE A 11 1.05 4.40 0.88
CA PHE A 11 1.68 3.17 1.35
C PHE A 11 2.76 3.41 2.41
N ALA A 12 3.06 4.67 2.75
CA ALA A 12 3.92 4.98 3.89
C ALA A 12 3.31 4.41 5.18
N TYR A 13 4.13 3.76 6.01
CA TYR A 13 3.68 3.13 7.25
C TYR A 13 4.39 3.68 8.49
N ALA A 14 5.51 4.40 8.34
CA ALA A 14 6.32 4.87 9.46
C ALA A 14 5.58 5.79 10.44
N HIS A 15 4.49 6.42 10.01
CA HIS A 15 3.63 7.27 10.85
C HIS A 15 2.70 6.46 11.77
N LEU A 16 2.57 5.15 11.56
CA LEU A 16 1.72 4.29 12.38
C LEU A 16 2.45 3.84 13.65
N PRO A 17 1.73 3.50 14.73
CA PRO A 17 2.30 2.79 15.87
C PRO A 17 2.94 1.44 15.46
N PRO A 18 4.00 0.96 16.16
CA PRO A 18 4.76 -0.23 15.75
C PRO A 18 3.90 -1.46 15.43
N HIS A 19 2.92 -1.78 16.28
CA HIS A 19 2.04 -2.93 16.10
C HIS A 19 1.11 -2.85 14.87
N LEU A 20 0.94 -1.67 14.26
CA LEU A 20 0.24 -1.48 13.00
C LEU A 20 1.20 -1.37 11.81
N GLN A 21 2.44 -0.93 12.04
CA GLN A 21 3.49 -0.95 11.01
C GLN A 21 3.74 -2.38 10.51
N GLU A 22 3.76 -3.36 11.43
CA GLU A 22 3.91 -4.79 11.10
C GLU A 22 2.86 -5.28 10.10
N ILE A 23 1.63 -4.74 10.17
CA ILE A 23 0.54 -5.09 9.25
C ILE A 23 0.63 -4.32 7.93
N SER A 24 1.01 -3.03 7.98
CA SER A 24 1.03 -2.14 6.83
C SER A 24 2.27 -2.30 5.93
N GLN A 25 3.43 -2.62 6.51
CA GLN A 25 4.73 -2.69 5.82
C GLN A 25 4.78 -3.68 4.64
N PRO A 26 4.16 -4.88 4.71
CA PRO A 26 4.12 -5.80 3.56
C PRO A 26 3.40 -5.21 2.34
N PHE A 27 2.34 -4.42 2.54
CA PHE A 27 1.60 -3.77 1.45
C PHE A 27 2.44 -2.69 0.77
N GLY A 28 3.18 -1.89 1.53
CA GLY A 28 4.09 -0.90 0.95
C GLY A 28 5.25 -1.54 0.18
N SER A 29 5.76 -2.66 0.66
CA SER A 29 6.80 -3.43 -0.05
C SER A 29 6.28 -3.98 -1.39
N LEU A 30 5.07 -4.56 -1.39
CA LEU A 30 4.45 -5.05 -2.63
C LEU A 30 4.09 -3.91 -3.60
N ALA A 31 3.63 -2.76 -3.10
CA ALA A 31 3.39 -1.58 -3.93
C ALA A 31 4.67 -1.10 -4.64
N ASN A 32 5.79 -1.06 -3.92
CA ASN A 32 7.11 -0.74 -4.51
C ASN A 32 7.48 -1.73 -5.61
N GLN A 33 7.31 -3.04 -5.36
CA GLN A 33 7.59 -4.07 -6.35
C GLN A 33 6.73 -3.91 -7.61
N ILE A 34 5.43 -3.61 -7.46
CA ILE A 34 4.51 -3.36 -8.59
C ILE A 34 5.01 -2.19 -9.45
N VAL A 35 5.40 -1.07 -8.82
CA VAL A 35 5.87 0.12 -9.55
C VAL A 35 7.20 -0.13 -10.25
N GLN A 36 8.10 -0.89 -9.61
CA GLN A 36 9.44 -1.19 -10.15
C GLN A 36 9.42 -2.22 -11.27
N THR A 37 8.49 -3.18 -11.25
CA THR A 37 8.50 -4.33 -12.16
C THR A 37 7.49 -4.23 -13.29
N LEU A 38 6.41 -3.46 -13.13
CA LEU A 38 5.33 -3.37 -14.11
C LEU A 38 5.29 -2.01 -14.81
N SER A 39 5.12 -2.06 -16.13
CA SER A 39 4.90 -0.87 -16.97
C SER A 39 3.63 -0.12 -16.50
N PRO A 40 3.64 1.23 -16.55
CA PRO A 40 2.43 2.01 -16.27
C PRO A 40 1.35 1.69 -17.29
N ASN A 41 0.24 1.14 -16.81
CA ASN A 41 -0.96 0.88 -17.57
C ASN A 41 -2.17 0.94 -16.62
N PRO A 42 -3.40 0.88 -17.15
CA PRO A 42 -4.61 0.88 -16.32
C PRO A 42 -4.62 -0.22 -15.26
N GLU A 43 -4.17 -1.43 -15.59
CA GLU A 43 -4.13 -2.57 -14.67
C GLU A 43 -3.18 -2.36 -13.48
N ARG A 44 -2.01 -1.75 -13.69
CA ARG A 44 -1.10 -1.37 -12.61
C ARG A 44 -1.78 -0.40 -11.64
N SER A 45 -2.51 0.57 -12.18
CA SER A 45 -3.24 1.55 -11.37
C SER A 45 -4.36 0.88 -10.58
N THR A 46 -5.09 -0.07 -11.19
CA THR A 46 -6.09 -0.89 -10.53
C THR A 46 -5.47 -1.74 -9.42
N ALA A 47 -4.34 -2.39 -9.68
CA ALA A 47 -3.62 -3.20 -8.70
C ALA A 47 -3.21 -2.37 -7.47
N LEU A 48 -2.64 -1.18 -7.67
CA LEU A 48 -2.25 -0.29 -6.57
C LEU A 48 -3.45 0.19 -5.74
N ARG A 49 -4.58 0.54 -6.37
CA ARG A 49 -5.79 0.94 -5.63
C ARG A 49 -6.36 -0.20 -4.79
N LYS A 50 -6.48 -1.40 -5.38
CA LYS A 50 -6.95 -2.59 -4.66
C LYS A 50 -6.03 -2.97 -3.50
N LEU A 51 -4.72 -2.83 -3.71
CA LEU A 51 -3.73 -3.10 -2.67
C LEU A 51 -3.84 -2.09 -1.51
N LEU A 52 -4.09 -0.81 -1.81
CA LEU A 52 -4.30 0.23 -0.80
C LEU A 52 -5.57 -0.05 0.03
N GLU A 53 -6.67 -0.40 -0.62
CA GLU A 53 -7.92 -0.79 0.05
C GLU A 53 -7.70 -2.00 0.97
N ALA A 54 -6.97 -3.01 0.49
CA ALA A 54 -6.63 -4.21 1.27
C ALA A 54 -5.75 -3.88 2.49
N LYS A 55 -4.76 -2.99 2.33
CA LYS A 55 -3.91 -2.49 3.43
C LYS A 55 -4.77 -1.85 4.52
N ASP A 56 -5.65 -0.93 4.14
CA ASP A 56 -6.51 -0.22 5.10
C ASP A 56 -7.49 -1.18 5.80
N ALA A 57 -8.02 -2.18 5.07
CA ALA A 57 -8.86 -3.22 5.65
C ALA A 57 -8.10 -4.09 6.66
N ALA A 58 -6.86 -4.48 6.37
CA ALA A 58 -6.01 -5.26 7.27
C ALA A 58 -5.67 -4.48 8.56
N VAL A 59 -5.35 -3.18 8.43
CA VAL A 59 -5.13 -2.30 9.60
C VAL A 59 -6.39 -2.19 10.46
N ARG A 60 -7.57 -1.98 9.83
CA ARG A 60 -8.85 -1.98 10.57
C ARG A 60 -9.13 -3.31 11.27
N ALA A 61 -8.83 -4.43 10.61
CA ALA A 61 -9.00 -5.76 11.20
C ALA A 61 -8.13 -5.95 12.45
N LYS A 62 -6.89 -5.44 12.46
CA LYS A 62 -6.01 -5.47 13.66
C LYS A 62 -6.57 -4.67 14.84
N LEU A 63 -7.37 -3.64 14.57
CA LEU A 63 -7.98 -2.77 15.58
C LEU A 63 -9.40 -3.19 15.99
N PHE A 64 -9.98 -4.17 15.31
CA PHE A 64 -11.35 -4.60 15.56
C PHE A 64 -11.50 -5.12 16.99
N LYS A 65 -12.55 -4.66 17.69
CA LYS A 65 -12.91 -5.07 19.04
C LYS A 65 -14.28 -5.75 18.98
N ASN A 66 -14.38 -6.92 19.59
CA ASN A 66 -15.64 -7.64 19.76
C ASN A 66 -16.52 -6.99 20.84
#